data_AF-A0A165GK07-F1
#
_entry.id   AF-A0A165GK07-F1
#
_cell.length_a   1.000
_cell.length_b   1.000
_cell.length_c   1.000
_cell.angle_alpha   90.00
_cell.angle_beta   90.00
_cell.angle_gamma   90.00
#
_symmetry.space_group_name_H-M   'P 1'
#
loop_
_entity.id
_entity.type
_entity.pdbx_description
1 polymer ?
#
loop_
_entity_poly.entity_id
_entity_poly.type
_entity_poly.pdbx_seq_one_letter_code
_entity_poly.pdbx_strand_id
1 'polypeptide(L)'
;MTRSQLSIYPDPTPEILLVDTPSQLEESIGHVRRIATRAYSETRGRVQGGVDEWIGVERAVERKVKEIVPADEPMTPGILYVGVATLTGSVLGRNRMLLRILLPPTFFLASMSYFLPRTSHNIYAYIQELESLYLPSLAVQHTQIENLAASTMTQAKQAYEQSTDWLAGEVKRGVGAVEGATGVKVGEAFGMAKAEVGKVAAEAKSKVEDFEKKAEEKIREEPPKRLV
;
A
#
# COMPACT_ATOMS: atom_id res chain seq x y z
N MET A 1 -75.93 -65.67 -46.15
CA MET A 1 -75.78 -64.59 -47.14
C MET A 1 -76.46 -63.33 -46.60
N THR A 2 -75.73 -62.43 -45.96
CA THR A 2 -76.25 -61.12 -45.53
C THR A 2 -75.81 -60.07 -46.55
N ARG A 3 -76.80 -59.42 -47.16
CA ARG A 3 -76.64 -58.47 -48.27
C ARG A 3 -76.33 -57.09 -47.66
N SER A 4 -75.11 -56.58 -47.89
CA SER A 4 -74.71 -55.25 -47.43
C SER A 4 -75.48 -54.17 -48.20
N GLN A 5 -76.17 -53.30 -47.46
CA GLN A 5 -76.94 -52.18 -47.99
C GLN A 5 -75.96 -51.03 -48.33
N LEU A 6 -75.89 -50.67 -49.61
CA LEU A 6 -75.06 -49.55 -50.09
C LEU A 6 -75.69 -48.22 -49.63
N SER A 7 -74.90 -47.34 -49.01
CA SER A 7 -75.34 -46.00 -48.59
C SER A 7 -75.56 -45.10 -49.82
N ILE A 8 -76.62 -44.28 -49.76
CA ILE A 8 -77.04 -43.36 -50.84
C ILE A 8 -76.41 -41.97 -50.66
N TYR A 9 -75.77 -41.71 -49.52
CA TYR A 9 -75.11 -40.44 -49.24
C TYR A 9 -73.63 -40.50 -49.65
N PRO A 10 -73.09 -39.41 -50.23
CA PRO A 10 -71.65 -39.31 -50.43
C PRO A 10 -70.97 -39.33 -49.06
N ASP A 11 -69.93 -40.16 -48.93
CA ASP A 11 -69.14 -40.22 -47.70
C ASP A 11 -68.57 -38.82 -47.39
N PRO A 12 -68.56 -38.39 -46.11
CA PRO A 12 -68.04 -37.09 -45.72
C PRO A 12 -66.58 -36.97 -46.16
N THR A 13 -66.24 -35.86 -46.81
CA THR A 13 -64.89 -35.62 -47.33
C THR A 13 -63.89 -35.72 -46.17
N PRO A 14 -62.87 -36.59 -46.26
CA PRO A 14 -61.95 -36.81 -45.15
C PRO A 14 -61.24 -35.51 -44.80
N GLU A 15 -61.32 -35.12 -43.52
CA GLU A 15 -60.62 -33.95 -42.99
C GLU A 15 -59.10 -34.23 -43.01
N ILE A 16 -58.38 -33.54 -43.89
CA ILE A 16 -56.94 -33.74 -44.08
C ILE A 16 -56.23 -33.08 -42.90
N LEU A 17 -55.84 -33.89 -41.91
CA LEU A 17 -55.01 -33.43 -40.79
C LEU A 17 -53.55 -33.31 -41.27
N LEU A 18 -53.09 -32.07 -41.48
CA LEU A 18 -51.68 -31.78 -41.79
C LEU A 18 -50.83 -32.07 -40.55
N VAL A 19 -50.19 -33.23 -40.52
CA VAL A 19 -49.18 -33.56 -39.52
C VAL A 19 -47.83 -33.10 -40.06
N ASP A 20 -47.31 -32.00 -39.51
CA ASP A 20 -45.94 -31.55 -39.74
C ASP A 20 -44.97 -32.54 -39.09
N THR A 21 -44.72 -33.64 -39.78
CA THR A 21 -43.65 -34.57 -39.43
C THR A 21 -42.32 -33.99 -39.94
N PRO A 22 -41.34 -33.78 -39.06
CA PRO A 22 -40.06 -33.22 -39.45
C PRO A 22 -39.40 -34.16 -40.47
N SER A 23 -38.85 -33.56 -41.53
CA SER A 23 -38.09 -34.32 -42.52
C SER A 23 -36.76 -34.78 -41.93
N GLN A 24 -36.18 -35.87 -42.45
CA GLN A 24 -34.84 -36.35 -42.01
C GLN A 24 -33.76 -35.25 -42.15
N LEU A 25 -33.91 -34.37 -43.14
CA LEU A 25 -33.01 -33.24 -43.34
C LEU A 25 -33.17 -32.19 -42.23
N GLU A 26 -34.40 -31.90 -41.83
CA GLU A 26 -34.68 -30.96 -40.75
C GLU A 26 -34.15 -31.46 -39.40
N GLU A 27 -34.27 -32.77 -39.13
CA GLU A 27 -33.73 -33.39 -37.93
C GLU A 27 -32.19 -33.30 -37.89
N SER A 28 -31.53 -33.58 -39.02
CA SER A 28 -30.08 -33.48 -39.13
C SER A 28 -29.55 -32.05 -38.99
N ILE A 29 -30.20 -31.07 -39.63
CA ILE A 29 -29.87 -29.64 -39.47
C ILE A 29 -30.10 -29.20 -38.02
N GLY A 30 -31.20 -29.63 -37.41
CA GLY A 30 -31.51 -29.35 -36.01
C GLY A 30 -30.48 -29.95 -35.05
N HIS A 31 -29.94 -31.14 -35.35
CA HIS A 31 -28.86 -31.76 -34.57
C HIS A 31 -27.54 -31.00 -34.70
N VAL A 32 -27.13 -30.65 -35.92
CA VAL A 32 -25.92 -29.87 -36.19
C VAL A 32 -25.98 -28.50 -35.50
N ARG A 33 -27.10 -27.78 -35.63
CA ARG A 33 -27.31 -26.48 -34.97
C ARG A 33 -27.17 -26.60 -33.46
N ARG A 34 -27.76 -27.63 -32.85
CA ARG A 34 -27.68 -27.88 -31.40
C ARG A 34 -26.25 -28.16 -30.97
N ILE A 35 -25.49 -28.98 -31.69
CA ILE A 35 -24.08 -29.24 -31.39
C ILE A 35 -23.25 -27.97 -31.52
N ALA A 36 -23.40 -27.22 -32.61
CA ALA A 36 -22.65 -25.99 -32.84
C ALA A 36 -22.94 -24.95 -31.76
N THR A 37 -24.21 -24.76 -31.41
CA THR A 37 -24.63 -23.82 -30.35
C THR A 37 -24.12 -24.27 -28.98
N ARG A 38 -24.19 -25.57 -28.69
CA ARG A 38 -23.69 -26.12 -27.43
C ARG A 38 -22.18 -25.93 -27.31
N ALA A 39 -21.42 -26.32 -28.32
CA ALA A 39 -19.97 -26.14 -28.35
C ALA A 39 -19.56 -24.67 -28.19
N TYR A 40 -20.23 -23.76 -28.90
CA TYR A 40 -19.98 -22.32 -28.76
C TYR A 40 -20.29 -21.82 -27.34
N SER A 41 -21.44 -22.19 -26.77
CA SER A 41 -21.84 -21.77 -25.42
C SER A 41 -20.92 -22.34 -24.34
N GLU A 42 -20.42 -23.56 -24.52
CA GLU A 42 -19.54 -24.24 -23.57
C GLU A 42 -18.12 -23.65 -23.59
N THR A 43 -17.60 -23.35 -24.77
CA THR A 43 -16.31 -22.64 -24.91
C THR A 43 -16.39 -21.24 -24.33
N ARG A 44 -17.47 -20.50 -24.61
CA ARG A 44 -17.70 -19.18 -24.00
C ARG A 44 -17.80 -19.28 -22.48
N GLY A 45 -18.50 -20.29 -21.95
CA GLY A 45 -18.63 -20.53 -20.52
C GLY A 45 -17.29 -20.77 -19.83
N ARG A 46 -16.38 -21.54 -20.44
CA ARG A 46 -15.03 -21.77 -19.89
C ARG A 46 -14.18 -20.50 -19.86
N VAL A 47 -14.20 -19.72 -20.94
CA VAL A 47 -13.46 -18.45 -21.01
C VAL A 47 -14.01 -17.47 -20.00
N GLN A 48 -15.34 -17.32 -19.95
CA GLN A 48 -16.00 -16.42 -19.02
C GLN A 48 -15.75 -16.84 -17.56
N GLY A 49 -15.79 -18.14 -17.25
CA GLY A 49 -15.46 -18.64 -15.92
C GLY A 49 -14.02 -18.32 -15.48
N GLY A 50 -13.04 -18.46 -16.38
CA GLY A 50 -11.65 -18.08 -16.08
C GLY A 50 -11.46 -16.57 -15.89
N VAL A 51 -12.18 -15.75 -16.68
CA VAL A 51 -12.19 -14.29 -16.50
C VAL A 51 -12.85 -13.91 -15.19
N ASP A 52 -13.97 -14.54 -14.83
CA ASP A 52 -14.69 -14.27 -13.58
C ASP A 52 -13.84 -14.64 -12.35
N GLU A 53 -13.08 -15.74 -12.41
CA GLU A 53 -12.11 -16.11 -11.36
C GLU A 53 -11.00 -15.06 -11.25
N TRP A 54 -10.43 -14.62 -12.37
CA TRP A 54 -9.40 -13.59 -12.39
C TRP A 54 -9.91 -12.25 -11.82
N ILE A 55 -11.11 -11.82 -12.23
CA ILE A 55 -11.76 -10.62 -11.69
C ILE A 55 -12.02 -10.80 -10.18
N GLY A 56 -12.36 -12.02 -9.74
CA GLY A 56 -12.50 -12.35 -8.33
C GLY A 56 -11.21 -12.11 -7.54
N VAL A 57 -10.08 -12.58 -8.09
CA VAL A 57 -8.74 -12.36 -7.54
C VAL A 57 -8.39 -10.87 -7.52
N GLU A 58 -8.61 -10.15 -8.62
CA GLU A 58 -8.35 -8.71 -8.72
C GLU A 58 -9.11 -7.94 -7.65
N ARG A 59 -10.43 -8.19 -7.51
CA ARG A 59 -11.25 -7.53 -6.49
C ARG A 59 -10.83 -7.91 -5.07
N ALA A 60 -10.35 -9.13 -4.85
CA ALA A 60 -9.85 -9.55 -3.54
C ALA A 60 -8.57 -8.78 -3.18
N VAL A 61 -7.64 -8.67 -4.14
CA VAL A 61 -6.42 -7.87 -3.99
C VAL A 61 -6.76 -6.40 -3.80
N GLU A 62 -7.65 -5.83 -4.61
CA GLU A 62 -8.06 -4.42 -4.51
C GLU A 62 -8.65 -4.10 -3.13
N ARG A 63 -9.53 -4.97 -2.62
CA ARG A 63 -10.08 -4.81 -1.26
C ARG A 63 -9.00 -4.84 -0.21
N LYS A 64 -8.04 -5.76 -0.30
CA LYS A 64 -6.94 -5.86 0.66
C LYS A 64 -5.97 -4.70 0.57
N VAL A 65 -5.66 -4.22 -0.62
CA VAL A 65 -4.84 -3.02 -0.80
C VAL A 65 -5.55 -1.80 -0.22
N LYS A 66 -6.85 -1.64 -0.44
CA LYS A 66 -7.65 -0.54 0.15
C LYS A 66 -7.77 -0.62 1.67
N GLU A 67 -7.77 -1.83 2.23
CA GLU A 67 -7.77 -2.04 3.68
C GLU A 67 -6.40 -1.70 4.29
N ILE A 68 -5.31 -2.07 3.61
CA ILE A 68 -3.94 -1.85 4.06
C ILE A 68 -3.53 -0.38 3.92
N VAL A 69 -3.88 0.26 2.79
CA VAL A 69 -3.52 1.65 2.49
C VAL A 69 -4.60 2.58 3.05
N PRO A 70 -4.32 3.31 4.14
CA PRO A 70 -5.30 4.19 4.75
C PRO A 70 -5.50 5.44 3.88
N ALA A 71 -6.75 5.88 3.77
CA ALA A 71 -7.11 7.05 2.97
C ALA A 71 -6.65 8.38 3.58
N ASP A 72 -6.24 8.39 4.86
CA ASP A 72 -5.79 9.58 5.59
C ASP A 72 -4.29 9.87 5.43
N GLU A 73 -3.53 8.96 4.82
CA GLU A 73 -2.08 9.08 4.67
C GLU A 73 -1.73 9.61 3.26
N PRO A 74 -0.91 10.68 3.15
CA PRO A 74 -0.54 11.27 1.88
C PRO A 74 0.41 10.35 1.08
N MET A 75 -0.16 9.46 0.27
CA MET A 75 0.57 8.54 -0.62
C MET A 75 1.48 9.27 -1.60
N THR A 76 1.06 10.45 -2.05
CA THR A 76 1.86 11.41 -2.80
C THR A 76 2.18 12.59 -1.87
N PRO A 77 3.45 12.87 -1.53
CA PRO A 77 4.70 12.35 -2.09
C PRO A 77 5.33 11.13 -1.36
N GLY A 78 4.67 10.51 -0.37
CA GLY A 78 5.27 9.45 0.46
C GLY A 78 5.93 8.30 -0.31
N ILE A 79 5.23 7.73 -1.31
CA ILE A 79 5.78 6.65 -2.16
C ILE A 79 7.00 7.11 -2.96
N LEU A 80 7.03 8.38 -3.40
CA LEU A 80 8.18 8.94 -4.11
C LEU A 80 9.39 9.03 -3.20
N TYR A 81 9.22 9.46 -1.95
CA TYR A 81 10.31 9.52 -0.98
C TYR A 81 10.86 8.14 -0.64
N VAL A 82 9.99 7.14 -0.50
CA VAL A 82 10.41 5.74 -0.35
C VAL A 82 11.22 5.29 -1.58
N GLY A 83 10.71 5.55 -2.79
CA GLY A 83 11.42 5.22 -4.03
C GLY A 83 12.79 5.87 -4.15
N VAL A 84 12.91 7.17 -3.83
CA VAL A 84 14.18 7.90 -3.83
C VAL A 84 15.12 7.35 -2.75
N ALA A 85 14.63 7.02 -1.56
CA ALA A 85 15.44 6.44 -0.49
C ALA A 85 15.99 5.06 -0.89
N THR A 86 15.18 4.19 -1.48
CA THR A 86 15.60 2.87 -1.99
C THR A 86 16.64 3.00 -3.10
N LEU A 87 16.41 3.90 -4.07
CA LEU A 87 17.38 4.18 -5.13
C LEU A 87 18.70 4.72 -4.56
N THR A 88 18.63 5.58 -3.55
CA THR A 88 19.80 6.09 -2.82
C THR A 88 20.56 4.95 -2.14
N GLY A 89 19.86 4.01 -1.49
CA GLY A 89 20.46 2.79 -0.94
C GLY A 89 21.17 1.94 -2.00
N SER A 90 20.60 1.83 -3.21
CA SER A 90 21.23 1.13 -4.34
C SER A 90 22.51 1.81 -4.83
N VAL A 91 22.49 3.14 -4.95
CA VAL A 91 23.67 3.92 -5.33
C VAL A 91 24.77 3.81 -4.27
N LEU A 92 24.41 3.90 -2.98
CA LEU A 92 25.35 3.73 -1.86
C LEU A 92 25.94 2.31 -1.82
N GLY A 93 25.14 1.29 -2.14
CA GLY A 93 25.57 -0.10 -2.17
C GLY A 93 26.42 -0.49 -3.38
N ARG A 94 26.61 0.40 -4.36
CA ARG A 94 27.23 0.10 -5.65
C ARG A 94 28.59 -0.59 -5.55
N ASN A 95 29.41 -0.25 -4.55
CA ASN A 95 30.80 -0.68 -4.47
C ASN A 95 31.01 -2.06 -3.81
N ARG A 96 30.00 -2.63 -3.14
CA ARG A 96 30.15 -3.92 -2.44
C ARG A 96 28.96 -4.81 -2.75
N MET A 97 29.22 -6.03 -3.24
CA MET A 97 28.18 -7.02 -3.61
C MET A 97 27.15 -7.22 -2.49
N LEU A 98 27.61 -7.36 -1.24
CA LEU A 98 26.73 -7.50 -0.07
C LEU A 98 25.87 -6.26 0.18
N LEU A 99 26.48 -5.06 0.14
CA LEU A 99 25.76 -3.81 0.37
C LEU A 99 24.81 -3.47 -0.79
N ARG A 100 25.14 -3.88 -2.01
CA ARG A 100 24.28 -3.72 -3.19
C ARG A 100 22.96 -4.48 -3.06
N ILE A 101 23.00 -5.65 -2.41
CA ILE A 101 21.81 -6.47 -2.20
C ILE A 101 21.07 -6.03 -0.94
N LEU A 102 21.80 -5.65 0.12
CA LEU A 102 21.22 -5.37 1.42
C LEU A 102 20.74 -3.91 1.60
N LEU A 103 21.41 -2.93 1.01
CA LEU A 103 21.06 -1.52 1.21
C LEU A 103 19.72 -1.10 0.59
N PRO A 104 19.39 -1.47 -0.66
CA PRO A 104 18.09 -1.10 -1.22
C PRO A 104 16.89 -1.57 -0.37
N PRO A 105 16.78 -2.85 0.03
CA PRO A 105 15.65 -3.30 0.84
C PRO A 105 15.66 -2.73 2.26
N THR A 106 16.84 -2.51 2.87
CA THR A 106 16.88 -1.88 4.20
C THR A 106 16.43 -0.42 4.15
N PHE A 107 16.88 0.35 3.16
CA PHE A 107 16.40 1.71 2.94
C PHE A 107 14.93 1.76 2.56
N PHE A 108 14.44 0.78 1.79
CA PHE A 108 13.01 0.65 1.49
C PHE A 108 12.20 0.48 2.78
N LEU A 109 12.52 -0.50 3.62
CA LEU A 109 11.79 -0.76 4.86
C LEU A 109 11.90 0.42 5.85
N ALA A 110 13.09 1.01 5.99
CA ALA A 110 13.30 2.14 6.87
C ALA A 110 12.51 3.38 6.41
N SER A 111 12.57 3.71 5.13
CA SER A 111 11.82 4.85 4.56
C SER A 111 10.32 4.60 4.56
N MET A 112 9.87 3.37 4.35
CA MET A 112 8.46 2.99 4.42
C MET A 112 7.92 3.21 5.84
N SER A 113 8.63 2.77 6.88
CA SER A 113 8.24 3.01 8.27
C SER A 113 8.27 4.50 8.65
N TYR A 114 9.10 5.31 7.99
CA TYR A 114 9.24 6.73 8.29
C TYR A 114 8.20 7.60 7.57
N PHE A 115 8.03 7.40 6.25
CA PHE A 115 7.14 8.21 5.41
C PHE A 115 5.70 7.66 5.34
N LEU A 116 5.52 6.36 5.57
CA LEU A 116 4.22 5.67 5.52
C LEU A 116 3.98 4.86 6.82
N PRO A 117 3.98 5.49 8.00
CA PRO A 117 3.85 4.79 9.28
C PRO A 117 2.54 4.02 9.43
N ARG A 118 1.41 4.51 8.90
CA ARG A 118 0.12 3.83 9.05
C ARG A 118 0.02 2.61 8.14
N THR A 119 0.40 2.78 6.87
CA THR A 119 0.49 1.66 5.92
C THR A 119 1.45 0.57 6.44
N SER A 120 2.61 0.96 6.98
CA SER A 120 3.59 0.02 7.54
C SER A 120 3.00 -0.79 8.70
N HIS A 121 2.26 -0.14 9.61
CA HIS A 121 1.61 -0.82 10.72
C HIS A 121 0.50 -1.78 10.25
N ASN A 122 -0.30 -1.39 9.25
CA ASN A 122 -1.35 -2.25 8.71
C ASN A 122 -0.78 -3.49 8.01
N ILE A 123 0.31 -3.34 7.26
CA ILE A 123 1.03 -4.47 6.66
C ILE A 123 1.59 -5.39 7.74
N TYR A 124 2.17 -4.81 8.80
CA TYR A 124 2.70 -5.58 9.91
C TYR A 124 1.60 -6.41 10.59
N ALA A 125 0.47 -5.79 10.92
CA ALA A 125 -0.67 -6.45 11.53
C ALA A 125 -1.21 -7.58 10.63
N TYR A 126 -1.27 -7.36 9.31
CA TYR A 126 -1.68 -8.38 8.36
C TYR A 126 -0.71 -9.56 8.27
N ILE A 127 0.60 -9.30 8.27
CA ILE A 127 1.62 -10.36 8.31
C ILE A 127 1.49 -11.17 9.60
N GLN A 128 1.22 -10.51 10.73
CA GLN A 128 1.02 -11.16 12.02
C GLN A 128 -0.24 -12.04 12.05
N GLU A 129 -1.34 -11.60 11.40
CA GLU A 129 -2.55 -12.40 11.21
C GLU A 129 -2.27 -13.63 10.33
N LEU A 130 -1.57 -13.47 9.22
CA LEU A 130 -1.14 -14.56 8.35
C LEU A 130 -0.25 -15.57 9.09
N GLU A 131 0.70 -15.07 9.86
CA GLU A 131 1.63 -15.89 10.62
C GLU A 131 0.92 -16.70 11.70
N SER A 132 -0.03 -16.10 12.42
CA SER A 132 -0.82 -16.81 13.42
C SER A 132 -1.75 -17.87 12.81
N LEU A 133 -2.22 -17.66 11.58
CA LEU A 133 -3.04 -18.63 10.84
C LEU A 133 -2.23 -19.80 10.27
N TYR A 134 -1.08 -19.53 9.65
CA TYR A 134 -0.33 -20.55 8.88
C TYR A 134 0.91 -21.08 9.61
N LEU A 135 1.54 -20.27 10.47
CA LEU A 135 2.83 -20.55 11.11
C LEU A 135 2.83 -20.16 12.60
N PRO A 136 1.99 -20.79 13.44
CA PRO A 136 1.77 -20.35 14.84
C PRO A 136 3.04 -20.43 15.71
N SER A 137 4.00 -21.30 15.36
CA SER A 137 5.29 -21.40 16.06
C SER A 137 6.19 -20.18 15.87
N LEU A 138 6.07 -19.49 14.74
CA LEU A 138 6.82 -18.27 14.47
C LEU A 138 6.14 -17.06 15.14
N ALA A 139 4.79 -17.00 15.13
CA ALA A 139 4.04 -15.93 15.78
C ALA A 139 4.37 -15.80 17.28
N VAL A 140 4.53 -16.94 17.96
CA VAL A 140 4.94 -16.96 19.39
C VAL A 140 6.37 -16.47 19.59
N GLN A 141 7.28 -16.70 18.63
CA GLN A 141 8.65 -16.20 18.71
C GLN A 141 8.73 -14.71 18.42
N HIS A 142 8.02 -14.21 17.41
CA HIS A 142 7.96 -12.79 17.10
C HIS A 142 7.41 -11.98 18.28
N THR A 143 6.31 -12.41 18.89
CA THR A 143 5.77 -11.72 20.07
C THR A 143 6.75 -11.69 21.26
N GLN A 144 7.54 -12.76 21.47
CA GLN A 144 8.59 -12.76 22.49
C GLN A 144 9.72 -11.79 22.16
N ILE A 145 10.18 -11.77 20.91
CA ILE A 145 11.22 -10.85 20.42
C ILE A 145 10.74 -9.41 20.49
N GLU A 146 9.49 -9.13 20.14
CA GLU A 146 8.88 -7.80 20.25
C GLU A 146 8.87 -7.30 21.69
N ASN A 147 8.45 -8.15 22.64
CA ASN A 147 8.44 -7.77 24.06
C ASN A 147 9.85 -7.51 24.61
N LEU A 148 10.83 -8.33 24.18
CA LEU A 148 12.24 -8.11 24.52
C LEU A 148 12.80 -6.84 23.86
N ALA A 149 12.43 -6.56 22.62
CA ALA A 149 12.85 -5.36 21.90
C ALA A 149 12.23 -4.10 22.51
N ALA A 150 10.95 -4.13 22.87
CA ALA A 150 10.24 -3.03 23.51
C ALA A 150 10.86 -2.69 24.87
N SER A 151 11.14 -3.72 25.69
CA SER A 151 11.80 -3.53 26.98
C SER A 151 13.27 -3.09 26.85
N THR A 152 14.00 -3.55 25.84
CA THR A 152 15.37 -3.07 25.57
C THR A 152 15.37 -1.63 25.08
N MET A 153 14.41 -1.25 24.24
CA MET A 153 14.26 0.12 23.73
C MET A 153 13.94 1.10 24.86
N THR A 154 13.07 0.74 25.79
CA THR A 154 12.78 1.60 26.96
C THR A 154 13.99 1.74 27.86
N GLN A 155 14.73 0.65 28.11
CA GLN A 155 15.99 0.70 28.85
C GLN A 155 17.05 1.56 28.15
N ALA A 156 17.18 1.46 26.82
CA ALA A 156 18.10 2.28 26.04
C ALA A 156 17.74 3.76 26.08
N LYS A 157 16.45 4.11 25.97
CA LYS A 157 15.98 5.50 26.12
C LYS A 157 16.29 6.04 27.52
N GLN A 158 16.01 5.26 28.56
CA GLN A 158 16.31 5.64 29.94
C GLN A 158 17.81 5.81 30.17
N ALA A 159 18.64 4.91 29.65
CA ALA A 159 20.09 5.03 29.73
C ALA A 159 20.61 6.25 28.98
N TYR A 160 20.03 6.58 27.81
CA TYR A 160 20.37 7.78 27.05
C TYR A 160 20.02 9.06 27.82
N GLU A 161 18.80 9.17 28.34
CA GLU A 161 18.34 10.30 29.16
C GLU A 161 19.22 10.47 30.41
N GLN A 162 19.48 9.38 31.15
CA GLN A 162 20.37 9.39 32.31
C GLN A 162 21.81 9.79 31.94
N SER A 163 22.30 9.37 30.77
CA SER A 163 23.63 9.76 30.29
C SER A 163 23.70 11.25 29.94
N THR A 164 22.65 11.80 29.33
CA THR A 164 22.59 13.23 29.01
C THR A 164 22.50 14.09 30.27
N ASP A 165 21.75 13.65 31.27
CA ASP A 165 21.62 14.32 32.55
C ASP A 165 22.93 14.25 33.37
N TRP A 166 23.59 13.09 33.37
CA TRP A 166 24.91 12.92 33.98
C TRP A 166 25.97 13.82 33.31
N LEU A 167 26.05 13.82 31.98
CA LEU A 167 26.97 14.68 31.22
C LEU A 167 26.70 16.16 31.50
N ALA A 168 25.43 16.58 31.53
CA ALA A 168 25.05 17.94 31.86
C ALA A 168 25.45 18.32 33.30
N GLY A 169 25.33 17.39 34.25
CA GLY A 169 25.78 17.55 35.62
C GLY A 169 27.30 17.67 35.73
N GLU A 170 28.05 16.86 35.00
CA GLU A 170 29.52 16.84 35.04
C GLU A 170 30.12 18.10 34.39
N VAL A 171 29.55 18.55 33.28
CA VAL A 171 29.93 19.83 32.65
C VAL A 171 29.64 20.99 33.60
N LYS A 172 28.48 21.01 34.28
CA LYS A 172 28.17 22.06 35.28
C LYS A 172 29.12 22.04 36.48
N ARG A 173 29.53 20.87 36.97
CA ARG A 173 30.51 20.73 38.06
C ARG A 173 31.90 21.16 37.62
N GLY A 174 32.33 20.78 36.41
CA GLY A 174 33.61 21.20 35.84
C GLY A 174 33.67 22.72 35.65
N VAL A 175 32.61 23.33 35.11
CA VAL A 175 32.50 24.79 34.98
C VAL A 175 32.50 25.46 36.36
N GLY A 176 31.74 24.95 37.34
CA GLY A 176 31.72 25.49 38.69
C GLY A 176 33.04 25.35 39.46
N ALA A 177 33.79 24.26 39.25
CA ALA A 177 35.11 24.06 39.87
C ALA A 177 36.16 25.00 39.25
N VAL A 178 36.10 25.23 37.94
CA VAL A 178 36.96 26.21 37.26
C VAL A 178 36.59 27.63 37.70
N GLU A 179 35.31 27.96 37.80
CA GLU A 179 34.83 29.27 38.27
C GLU A 179 35.20 29.53 39.74
N GLY A 180 35.10 28.52 40.61
CA GLY A 180 35.50 28.60 42.02
C GLY A 180 37.02 28.67 42.25
N ALA A 181 37.83 28.04 41.38
CA ALA A 181 39.29 28.05 41.48
C ALA A 181 39.95 29.26 40.80
N THR A 182 39.34 29.79 39.73
CA THR A 182 39.92 30.87 38.92
C THR A 182 39.23 32.22 39.10
N GLY A 183 38.04 32.25 39.73
CA GLY A 183 37.24 33.47 39.91
C GLY A 183 36.67 34.04 38.60
N VAL A 184 36.87 33.36 37.48
CA VAL A 184 36.39 33.78 36.15
C VAL A 184 35.04 33.15 35.88
N LYS A 185 34.02 33.98 35.60
CA LYS A 185 32.64 33.55 35.30
C LYS A 185 32.48 32.95 33.90
N VAL A 186 32.99 31.74 33.70
CA VAL A 186 32.96 31.05 32.39
C VAL A 186 31.54 30.60 32.00
N GLY A 187 30.67 30.32 32.98
CA GLY A 187 29.27 29.94 32.75
C GLY A 187 28.41 31.04 32.12
N GLU A 188 28.70 32.30 32.44
CA GLU A 188 27.96 33.47 31.92
C GLU A 188 28.34 33.77 30.46
N ALA A 189 29.61 33.58 30.09
CA ALA A 189 30.10 33.71 28.72
C ALA A 189 29.52 32.64 27.76
N PHE A 190 29.37 31.40 28.23
CA PHE A 190 28.75 30.32 27.44
C PHE A 190 27.24 30.52 27.29
N GLY A 191 26.58 31.10 28.31
CA GLY A 191 25.17 31.52 28.24
C GLY A 191 24.93 32.64 27.23
N MET A 192 25.84 33.62 27.16
CA MET A 192 25.82 34.67 26.13
C MET A 192 26.01 34.11 24.71
N ALA A 193 26.91 33.14 24.52
CA ALA A 193 27.10 32.48 23.22
C ALA A 193 25.84 31.72 22.76
N LYS A 194 25.15 31.01 23.66
CA LYS A 194 23.89 30.32 23.34
C LYS A 194 22.75 31.31 23.04
N ALA A 195 22.71 32.45 23.73
CA ALA A 195 21.74 33.52 23.47
C ALA A 195 22.00 34.23 22.12
N GLU A 196 23.26 34.42 21.72
CA GLU A 196 23.60 34.94 20.39
C GLU A 196 23.23 33.96 19.27
N VAL A 197 23.52 32.66 19.43
CA VAL A 197 23.11 31.64 18.45
C VAL A 197 21.59 31.55 18.33
N GLY A 198 20.85 31.72 19.44
CA GLY A 198 19.39 31.81 19.42
C GLY A 198 18.85 33.05 18.69
N LYS A 199 19.54 34.20 18.81
CA LYS A 199 19.20 35.43 18.07
C LYS A 199 19.49 35.28 16.58
N VAL A 200 20.62 34.67 16.20
CA VAL A 200 20.96 34.39 14.79
C VAL A 200 19.97 33.42 14.16
N ALA A 201 19.51 32.39 14.91
CA ALA A 201 18.48 31.47 14.43
C ALA A 201 17.10 32.14 14.27
N ALA A 202 16.74 33.08 15.14
CA ALA A 202 15.51 33.86 15.02
C ALA A 202 15.58 34.89 13.86
N GLU A 203 16.75 35.48 13.63
CA GLU A 203 17.00 36.38 12.50
C GLU A 203 17.02 35.62 11.16
N ALA A 204 17.50 34.37 11.16
CA ALA A 204 17.42 33.50 10.00
C ALA A 204 15.97 33.08 9.70
N LYS A 205 15.15 32.75 10.72
CA LYS A 205 13.73 32.43 10.54
C LYS A 205 12.93 33.61 9.99
N SER A 206 13.13 34.81 10.53
CA SER A 206 12.45 36.02 10.03
C SER A 206 12.85 36.35 8.59
N LYS A 207 14.12 36.19 8.22
CA LYS A 207 14.55 36.35 6.81
C LYS A 207 13.91 35.30 5.90
N VAL A 208 13.76 34.05 6.35
CA VAL A 208 13.08 33.00 5.56
C VAL A 208 11.59 33.30 5.40
N GLU A 209 10.90 33.76 6.45
CA GLU A 209 9.50 34.18 6.37
C GLU A 209 9.29 35.41 5.47
N ASP A 210 10.24 36.36 5.47
CA ASP A 210 10.21 37.52 4.56
C ASP A 210 10.48 37.12 3.11
N PHE A 211 11.30 36.09 2.89
CA PHE A 211 11.52 35.50 1.56
C PHE A 211 10.30 34.71 1.08
N GLU A 212 9.63 33.96 1.96
CA GLU A 212 8.37 33.25 1.64
C GLU A 212 7.26 34.25 1.30
N LYS A 213 7.09 35.33 2.08
CA LYS A 213 6.11 36.38 1.77
C LYS A 213 6.42 37.09 0.46
N LYS A 214 7.69 37.42 0.18
CA LYS A 214 8.09 37.96 -1.12
C LYS A 214 7.90 36.99 -2.27
N ALA A 215 8.07 35.68 -2.03
CA ALA A 215 7.81 34.66 -3.03
C ALA A 215 6.31 34.51 -3.30
N GLU A 216 5.46 34.51 -2.26
CA GLU A 216 4.00 34.47 -2.38
C GLU A 216 3.43 35.74 -3.04
N GLU A 217 3.96 36.92 -2.73
CA GLU A 217 3.59 38.18 -3.38
C GLU A 217 3.95 38.16 -4.87
N LYS A 218 5.14 37.62 -5.21
CA LYS A 218 5.59 37.48 -6.60
C LYS A 218 4.81 36.41 -7.39
N ILE A 219 4.33 35.36 -6.72
CA ILE A 219 3.43 34.35 -7.31
C ILE A 219 2.02 34.93 -7.55
N ARG A 220 1.59 35.93 -6.77
CA ARG A 220 0.29 36.58 -6.93
C ARG A 220 0.26 37.61 -8.06
N GLU A 221 1.41 38.17 -8.45
CA GLU A 221 1.51 39.14 -9.56
C GLU A 221 1.67 38.50 -10.96
N GLU A 222 2.08 37.23 -11.08
CA GLU A 222 2.12 36.52 -12.37
C GLU A 222 0.97 35.51 -12.51
N PRO A 223 -0.11 35.82 -13.27
CA PRO A 223 -1.14 34.82 -13.57
C PRO A 223 -0.57 33.69 -14.45
N PRO A 224 -1.01 32.43 -14.27
CA PRO A 224 -0.42 31.28 -14.93
C PRO A 224 -0.60 31.37 -16.45
N LYS A 225 0.53 31.38 -17.18
CA LYS A 225 0.56 31.17 -18.63
C LYS A 225 -0.13 29.83 -18.95
N ARG A 226 -1.32 29.88 -19.54
CA ARG A 226 -1.93 28.72 -20.19
C ARG A 226 -1.00 28.29 -21.32
N LEU A 227 -0.37 27.12 -21.15
CA LEU A 227 0.31 26.44 -22.26
C LEU A 227 -0.76 25.68 -23.06
N VAL A 228 -0.78 25.98 -24.36
CA VAL A 228 -1.43 25.26 -25.45
C VAL A 228 -0.76 23.90 -25.63
#